data_AF-A0A918WHW5-F1
#
_entry.id   AF-A0A918WHW5-F1
#
_cell.length_a   1.000
_cell.length_b   1.000
_cell.length_c   1.000
_cell.angle_alpha   90.00
_cell.angle_beta   90.00
_cell.angle_gamma   90.00
#
_symmetry.space_group_name_H-M   'P 1'
#
loop_
_entity.id
_entity.type
_entity.pdbx_description
1 polymer ?
#
loop_
_entity_poly.entity_id
_entity_poly.type
_entity_poly.pdbx_seq_one_letter_code
_entity_poly.pdbx_strand_id
1 'polypeptide(L)'
;MSSSPAPSTPSSAVPSPAGGSGPETQITLRSPAELADALPYLMGFHPTDSIVLLALHGERGRFGGRLRLGIPGNEAEWPDVSDQLAETLVTGCDKRGSRPDGIVLFLCQDPAEGETGRQVRERLHPLAQSLRLACGGLDVPVYEALCISDGRFWSYCCPGERCCPSEGVPLALPGTSVMAAAAAYAGIQVRGTLREMEARYAPLTGPRAGEQETALDAAAADLVPRILWGTDGETVRQETLALAGLLIGRFHEAPPVAGRAAADERDDALVAADEAAAIVLGLQDRTTRDRAAEWMEGPQAPAALRVWRALARRCVPPYTEHAAAPLTLAGWVAWSTGDQPEARVALSSALSADPDYLFAQLLHRACNDSMDPELLRRCLRRERAGRAVHPPTPDAGAAPVLPTEAATAPSAPDTPAPEGRSRRTTGPGGPGGPAGPGGARRPAGPAGASGPAGKARPRRTGPRGVRGRQ
;
A
#
# COMPACT_ATOMS: atom_id res chain seq x y z
N MET A 1 -45.85 56.93 26.37
CA MET A 1 -44.69 56.92 25.47
C MET A 1 -43.62 56.06 26.13
N SER A 2 -43.67 54.76 25.87
CA SER A 2 -42.69 53.78 26.35
C SER A 2 -42.36 52.91 25.15
N SER A 3 -41.10 52.95 24.70
CA SER A 3 -40.64 52.24 23.51
C SER A 3 -39.84 51.01 23.91
N SER A 4 -40.36 49.84 23.53
CA SER A 4 -39.72 48.52 23.61
C SER A 4 -38.59 48.36 22.57
N PRO A 5 -37.53 47.57 22.85
CA PRO A 5 -36.66 47.02 21.82
C PRO A 5 -37.10 45.61 21.40
N ALA A 6 -36.92 45.34 20.10
CA ALA A 6 -37.25 44.11 19.38
C ALA A 6 -36.11 43.06 19.45
N PRO A 7 -36.35 41.78 19.10
CA PRO A 7 -35.56 40.63 19.54
C PRO A 7 -34.37 40.29 18.65
N SER A 8 -33.31 39.79 19.26
CA SER A 8 -32.10 39.27 18.61
C SER A 8 -32.30 37.83 18.15
N THR A 9 -32.06 37.58 16.87
CA THR A 9 -31.97 36.24 16.25
C THR A 9 -30.59 35.60 16.51
N PRO A 10 -30.51 34.35 16.98
CA PRO A 10 -29.24 33.61 17.02
C PRO A 10 -28.98 32.88 15.69
N SER A 11 -27.75 33.04 15.21
CA SER A 11 -27.15 32.41 14.04
C SER A 11 -27.12 30.88 14.18
N SER A 12 -27.78 30.18 13.26
CA SER A 12 -27.84 28.73 13.15
C SER A 12 -26.51 28.14 12.66
N ALA A 13 -25.80 27.47 13.55
CA ALA A 13 -24.78 26.48 13.21
C ALA A 13 -25.47 25.20 12.71
N VAL A 14 -25.05 24.71 11.54
CA VAL A 14 -25.57 23.48 10.93
C VAL A 14 -25.01 22.27 11.70
N PRO A 15 -25.84 21.39 12.27
CA PRO A 15 -25.37 20.17 12.92
C PRO A 15 -25.02 19.10 11.87
N SER A 16 -23.84 18.48 12.03
CA SER A 16 -23.44 17.27 11.33
C SER A 16 -24.47 16.14 11.53
N PRO A 17 -24.74 15.30 10.52
CA PRO A 17 -25.76 14.27 10.62
C PRO A 17 -25.35 13.22 11.65
N ALA A 18 -26.12 13.15 12.74
CA ALA A 18 -26.11 12.03 13.66
C ALA A 18 -26.53 10.77 12.90
N GLY A 19 -25.57 9.86 12.69
CA GLY A 19 -25.86 8.48 12.31
C GLY A 19 -26.68 7.81 13.42
N GLY A 20 -27.68 7.04 13.03
CA GLY A 20 -28.69 6.47 13.92
C GLY A 20 -28.10 5.72 15.12
N SER A 21 -28.56 6.11 16.31
CA SER A 21 -28.29 5.44 17.57
C SER A 21 -29.08 4.12 17.64
N GLY A 22 -28.52 3.05 17.07
CA GLY A 22 -28.67 1.73 17.68
C GLY A 22 -27.81 1.66 18.96
N PRO A 23 -28.06 0.73 19.90
CA PRO A 23 -27.14 0.55 21.02
C PRO A 23 -25.75 0.25 20.46
N GLU A 24 -24.78 1.14 20.70
CA GLU A 24 -23.38 0.86 20.39
C GLU A 24 -22.96 -0.33 21.25
N THR A 25 -22.90 -1.51 20.64
CA THR A 25 -22.43 -2.73 21.30
C THR A 25 -20.96 -2.54 21.67
N GLN A 26 -20.71 -2.08 22.89
CA GLN A 26 -19.36 -1.90 23.41
C GLN A 26 -18.81 -3.25 23.87
N ILE A 27 -17.85 -3.78 23.14
CA ILE A 27 -17.14 -5.01 23.51
C ILE A 27 -15.90 -4.62 24.32
N THR A 28 -15.71 -5.26 25.47
CA THR A 28 -14.51 -5.09 26.29
C THR A 28 -13.68 -6.35 26.21
N LEU A 29 -12.42 -6.22 25.78
CA LEU A 29 -11.46 -7.33 25.75
C LEU A 29 -10.63 -7.30 27.03
N ARG A 30 -10.63 -8.41 27.78
CA ARG A 30 -10.05 -8.48 29.13
C ARG A 30 -8.88 -9.44 29.24
N SER A 31 -8.58 -10.19 28.19
CA SER A 31 -7.53 -11.19 28.19
C SER A 31 -6.69 -11.16 26.90
N PRO A 32 -5.44 -11.64 26.94
CA PRO A 32 -4.62 -11.80 25.75
C PRO A 32 -5.27 -12.70 24.68
N ALA A 33 -6.02 -13.72 25.12
CA ALA A 33 -6.77 -14.60 24.22
C ALA A 33 -7.86 -13.82 23.46
N GLU A 34 -8.62 -12.97 24.16
CA GLU A 34 -9.63 -12.11 23.54
C GLU A 34 -9.01 -11.07 22.60
N LEU A 35 -7.83 -10.54 22.91
CA LEU A 35 -7.08 -9.65 22.03
C LEU A 35 -6.64 -10.37 20.74
N ALA A 36 -6.05 -11.55 20.86
CA ALA A 36 -5.60 -12.35 19.72
C ALA A 36 -6.77 -12.75 18.80
N ASP A 37 -7.88 -13.16 19.40
CA ASP A 37 -9.09 -13.54 18.67
C ASP A 37 -9.81 -12.34 18.04
N ALA A 38 -9.70 -11.13 18.63
CA ALA A 38 -10.30 -9.94 18.07
C ALA A 38 -9.56 -9.36 16.86
N LEU A 39 -8.25 -9.62 16.75
CA LEU A 39 -7.39 -9.01 15.73
C LEU A 39 -7.93 -9.13 14.29
N PRO A 40 -8.42 -10.29 13.82
CA PRO A 40 -8.91 -10.42 12.44
C PRO A 40 -10.14 -9.55 12.15
N TYR A 41 -11.01 -9.34 13.14
CA TYR A 41 -12.21 -8.50 12.99
C TYR A 41 -11.87 -7.01 12.99
N LEU A 42 -10.80 -6.63 13.70
CA LEU A 42 -10.29 -5.26 13.68
C LEU A 42 -9.62 -4.91 12.34
N MET A 43 -9.00 -5.90 11.68
CA MET A 43 -8.32 -5.74 10.39
C MET A 43 -9.22 -6.02 9.18
N GLY A 44 -10.26 -6.85 9.33
CA GLY A 44 -11.10 -7.37 8.24
C GLY A 44 -10.50 -8.58 7.52
N PHE A 45 -9.35 -9.09 7.97
CA PHE A 45 -8.64 -10.26 7.45
C PHE A 45 -7.73 -10.82 8.55
N HIS A 46 -7.27 -12.07 8.41
CA HIS A 46 -6.26 -12.64 9.30
C HIS A 46 -4.86 -12.18 8.86
N PRO A 47 -4.16 -11.35 9.64
CA PRO A 47 -2.81 -10.92 9.27
C PRO A 47 -1.84 -12.10 9.27
N THR A 48 -0.97 -12.14 8.26
CA THR A 48 0.12 -13.11 8.10
C THR A 48 1.40 -12.35 7.79
N ASP A 49 2.54 -12.83 8.24
CA ASP A 49 3.85 -12.17 8.10
C ASP A 49 3.81 -10.67 8.46
N SER A 50 3.14 -10.32 9.56
CA SER A 50 2.79 -8.93 9.88
C SER A 50 3.12 -8.52 11.31
N ILE A 51 3.59 -7.29 11.45
CA ILE A 51 3.65 -6.51 12.68
C ILE A 51 2.38 -5.66 12.74
N VAL A 52 1.62 -5.73 13.84
CA VAL A 52 0.44 -4.88 14.06
C VAL A 52 0.54 -4.19 15.40
N LEU A 53 0.46 -2.85 15.39
CA LEU A 53 0.37 -2.04 16.60
C LEU A 53 -1.02 -1.41 16.68
N LEU A 54 -1.66 -1.56 17.83
CA LEU A 54 -2.92 -0.91 18.17
C LEU A 54 -2.73 0.06 19.32
N ALA A 55 -3.01 1.32 19.08
CA ALA A 55 -2.98 2.38 20.10
C ALA A 55 -4.25 2.35 20.96
N LEU A 56 -4.06 2.49 22.27
CA LEU A 56 -5.12 2.53 23.28
C LEU A 56 -5.23 3.95 23.85
N HIS A 57 -6.47 4.41 24.04
CA HIS A 57 -6.76 5.77 24.52
C HIS A 57 -7.83 5.77 25.62
N GLY A 58 -7.68 6.69 26.57
CA GLY A 58 -8.54 6.92 27.71
C GLY A 58 -8.48 5.81 28.75
N GLU A 59 -9.14 6.04 29.89
CA GLU A 59 -9.15 5.14 31.05
C GLU A 59 -9.69 3.73 30.77
N ARG A 60 -10.48 3.58 29.69
CA ARG A 60 -11.06 2.29 29.27
C ARG A 60 -10.26 1.60 28.17
N GLY A 61 -9.12 2.14 27.75
CA GLY A 61 -8.27 1.55 26.72
C GLY A 61 -9.00 1.36 25.39
N ARG A 62 -9.63 2.41 24.86
CA ARG A 62 -10.33 2.34 23.57
C ARG A 62 -9.32 2.23 22.44
N PHE A 63 -9.54 1.32 21.50
CA PHE A 63 -8.73 1.24 20.28
C PHE A 63 -8.88 2.53 19.47
N GLY A 64 -7.75 3.11 19.08
CA GLY A 64 -7.68 4.27 18.20
C GLY A 64 -6.82 3.98 16.97
N GLY A 65 -5.63 4.57 16.94
CA GLY A 65 -4.64 4.36 15.89
C GLY A 65 -4.29 2.89 15.68
N ARG A 66 -4.15 2.50 14.42
CA ARG A 66 -3.74 1.15 14.01
C ARG A 66 -2.66 1.28 12.95
N LEU A 67 -1.61 0.48 13.08
CA LEU A 67 -0.53 0.43 12.11
C LEU A 67 -0.20 -1.04 11.82
N ARG A 68 -0.05 -1.38 10.54
CA ARG A 68 0.34 -2.71 10.09
C ARG A 68 1.50 -2.58 9.11
N LEU A 69 2.52 -3.40 9.30
CA LEU A 69 3.66 -3.56 8.40
C LEU A 69 3.93 -5.06 8.18
N GLY A 70 4.48 -5.43 7.03
CA GLY A 70 5.06 -6.76 6.87
C GLY A 70 6.29 -6.94 7.78
N ILE A 71 6.54 -8.16 8.26
CA ILE A 71 7.76 -8.45 9.04
C ILE A 71 8.96 -8.40 8.07
N PRO A 72 9.96 -7.53 8.30
CA PRO A 72 11.14 -7.46 7.45
C PRO A 72 11.91 -8.79 7.49
N GLY A 73 12.31 -9.29 6.32
CA GLY A 73 13.07 -10.54 6.20
C GLY A 73 14.52 -10.42 6.70
N ASN A 74 15.07 -9.21 6.74
CA ASN A 74 16.40 -8.93 7.25
C ASN A 74 16.34 -8.50 8.72
N GLU A 75 16.89 -9.33 9.62
CA GLU A 75 16.88 -9.05 11.06
C GLU A 75 17.68 -7.80 11.43
N ALA A 76 18.66 -7.40 10.60
CA ALA A 76 19.45 -6.20 10.85
C ALA A 76 18.62 -4.90 10.76
N GLU A 77 17.49 -4.92 10.05
CA GLU A 77 16.59 -3.77 9.88
C GLU A 77 15.57 -3.64 11.02
N TRP A 78 15.44 -4.66 11.87
CA TRP A 78 14.41 -4.69 12.91
C TRP A 78 14.48 -3.52 13.89
N PRO A 79 15.65 -3.04 14.37
CA PRO A 79 15.72 -1.87 15.23
C PRO A 79 15.16 -0.61 14.55
N ASP A 80 15.66 -0.28 13.36
CA ASP A 80 15.24 0.93 12.62
C ASP A 80 13.75 0.90 12.29
N VAL A 81 13.23 -0.26 11.87
CA VAL A 81 11.80 -0.45 11.61
C VAL A 81 10.98 -0.30 12.89
N SER A 82 11.49 -0.78 14.02
CA SER A 82 10.79 -0.65 15.32
C SER A 82 10.63 0.80 15.72
N ASP A 83 11.71 1.58 15.62
CA ASP A 83 11.73 3.01 15.95
C ASP A 83 10.77 3.78 15.03
N GLN A 84 10.85 3.55 13.72
CA GLN A 84 9.98 4.20 12.74
C GLN A 84 8.49 3.86 12.94
N LEU A 85 8.16 2.60 13.24
CA LEU A 85 6.78 2.18 13.48
C LEU A 85 6.21 2.82 14.75
N ALA A 86 7.00 2.84 15.84
CA ALA A 86 6.60 3.46 17.09
C ALA A 86 6.38 4.97 16.91
N GLU A 87 7.34 5.67 16.30
CA GLU A 87 7.25 7.11 16.02
C GLU A 87 6.05 7.44 15.13
N THR A 88 5.84 6.66 14.07
CA THR A 88 4.75 6.86 13.11
C THR A 88 3.38 6.74 13.79
N LEU A 89 3.21 5.71 14.62
CA LEU A 89 1.95 5.51 15.35
C LEU A 89 1.69 6.63 16.35
N VAL A 90 2.68 6.95 17.20
CA VAL A 90 2.55 7.96 18.26
C VAL A 90 2.31 9.34 17.65
N THR A 91 3.13 9.75 16.68
CA THR A 91 2.97 11.03 15.97
C THR A 91 1.62 11.10 15.24
N GLY A 92 1.17 9.99 14.66
CA GLY A 92 -0.13 9.91 14.00
C GLY A 92 -1.29 10.09 14.98
N CYS A 93 -1.22 9.50 16.17
CA CYS A 93 -2.22 9.68 17.23
C CYS A 93 -2.21 11.10 17.78
N ASP A 94 -1.03 11.69 18.04
CA ASP A 94 -0.89 13.08 18.52
C ASP A 94 -1.57 14.07 17.56
N LYS A 95 -1.34 13.91 16.25
CA LYS A 95 -1.99 14.73 15.20
C LYS A 95 -3.51 14.59 15.18
N ARG A 96 -4.05 13.46 15.66
CA ARG A 96 -5.49 13.16 15.69
C ARG A 96 -6.15 13.49 17.03
N GLY A 97 -5.40 14.04 17.99
CA GLY A 97 -5.96 14.74 19.15
C GLY A 97 -5.44 14.27 20.51
N SER A 98 -4.83 13.09 20.61
CA SER A 98 -4.29 12.61 21.88
C SER A 98 -3.17 11.58 21.68
N ARG A 99 -2.14 11.67 22.52
CA ARG A 99 -1.11 10.64 22.64
C ARG A 99 -1.75 9.34 23.13
N PRO A 100 -1.29 8.17 22.64
CA PRO A 100 -1.76 6.90 23.16
C PRO A 100 -1.31 6.69 24.61
N ASP A 101 -2.22 6.18 25.45
CA ASP A 101 -1.93 5.78 26.83
C ASP A 101 -1.20 4.43 26.90
N GLY A 102 -1.19 3.69 25.79
CA GLY A 102 -0.43 2.47 25.63
C GLY A 102 -0.69 1.78 24.29
N ILE A 103 0.03 0.70 24.05
CA ILE A 103 0.00 -0.05 22.79
C ILE A 103 -0.23 -1.54 23.07
N VAL A 104 -1.00 -2.20 22.19
CA VAL A 104 -1.02 -3.65 22.04
C VAL A 104 -0.28 -4.01 20.76
N LEU A 105 0.70 -4.90 20.86
CA LEU A 105 1.53 -5.38 19.77
C LEU A 105 1.14 -6.81 19.39
N PHE A 106 1.06 -7.08 18.09
CA PHE A 106 0.91 -8.43 17.54
C PHE A 106 1.99 -8.69 16.50
N LEU A 107 2.61 -9.85 16.58
CA LEU A 107 3.49 -10.42 15.57
C LEU A 107 2.80 -11.68 15.03
N CYS A 108 2.38 -11.65 13.77
CA CYS A 108 1.63 -12.72 13.15
C CYS A 108 2.48 -13.36 12.06
N GLN A 109 2.88 -14.61 12.25
CA GLN A 109 3.65 -15.36 11.25
C GLN A 109 3.42 -16.85 11.42
N ASP A 110 3.02 -17.51 10.34
CA ASP A 110 2.92 -18.97 10.32
C ASP A 110 4.30 -19.60 10.17
N PRO A 111 4.53 -20.79 10.76
CA PRO A 111 5.81 -21.46 10.66
C PRO A 111 6.14 -21.84 9.22
N ALA A 112 7.43 -21.77 8.87
CA ALA A 112 7.93 -22.36 7.63
C ALA A 112 7.84 -23.90 7.68
N GLU A 113 8.05 -24.57 6.53
CA GLU A 113 8.04 -26.03 6.46
C GLU A 113 9.09 -26.63 7.42
N GLY A 114 8.64 -27.46 8.36
CA GLY A 114 9.49 -28.07 9.40
C GLY A 114 9.78 -27.17 10.61
N GLU A 115 9.27 -25.94 10.64
CA GLU A 115 9.30 -25.04 11.80
C GLU A 115 8.04 -25.25 12.67
N THR A 116 8.16 -25.01 13.96
CA THR A 116 7.03 -25.01 14.92
C THR A 116 6.70 -23.57 15.30
N GLY A 117 5.44 -23.30 15.70
CA GLY A 117 5.06 -21.96 16.17
C GLY A 117 5.91 -21.46 17.35
N ARG A 118 6.43 -22.36 18.19
CA ARG A 118 7.38 -22.01 19.26
C ARG A 118 8.70 -21.47 18.68
N GLN A 119 9.24 -22.08 17.63
CA GLN A 119 10.47 -21.60 16.99
C GLN A 119 10.26 -20.21 16.35
N VAL A 120 9.10 -19.98 15.74
CA VAL A 120 8.71 -18.65 15.25
C VAL A 120 8.71 -17.63 16.39
N ARG A 121 8.09 -17.96 17.53
CA ARG A 121 8.07 -17.10 18.72
C ARG A 121 9.48 -16.72 19.19
N GLU A 122 10.38 -17.69 19.27
CA GLU A 122 11.77 -17.44 19.72
C GLU A 122 12.54 -16.59 18.69
N ARG A 123 12.36 -16.85 17.38
CA ARG A 123 12.96 -16.06 16.31
C ARG A 123 12.47 -14.61 16.31
N LEU A 124 11.18 -14.38 16.57
CA LEU A 124 10.58 -13.05 16.62
C LEU A 124 10.76 -12.34 17.97
N HIS A 125 11.37 -12.99 18.96
CA HIS A 125 11.59 -12.40 20.28
C HIS A 125 12.41 -11.09 20.24
N PRO A 126 13.53 -10.98 19.49
CA PRO A 126 14.29 -9.74 19.40
C PRO A 126 13.48 -8.61 18.78
N LEU A 127 12.66 -8.89 17.76
CA LEU A 127 11.76 -7.90 17.15
C LEU A 127 10.71 -7.41 18.15
N ALA A 128 10.08 -8.33 18.90
CA ALA A 128 9.12 -7.97 19.95
C ALA A 128 9.77 -7.09 21.04
N GLN A 129 10.99 -7.42 21.45
CA GLN A 129 11.74 -6.63 22.42
C GLN A 129 12.10 -5.24 21.88
N SER A 130 12.57 -5.17 20.64
CA SER A 130 12.92 -3.92 19.95
C SER A 130 11.72 -2.98 19.87
N LEU A 131 10.56 -3.47 19.42
CA LEU A 131 9.31 -2.68 19.36
C LEU A 131 8.87 -2.17 20.73
N ARG A 132 9.01 -3.00 21.78
CA ARG A 132 8.67 -2.60 23.15
C ARG A 132 9.61 -1.51 23.67
N LEU A 133 10.90 -1.61 23.38
CA LEU A 133 11.89 -0.59 23.76
C LEU A 133 11.67 0.71 22.99
N ALA A 134 11.41 0.64 21.68
CA ALA A 134 11.09 1.80 20.84
C ALA A 134 9.86 2.56 21.36
N CYS A 135 8.76 1.84 21.65
CA CYS A 135 7.57 2.44 22.25
C CYS A 135 7.85 3.03 23.64
N GLY A 136 8.62 2.33 24.47
CA GLY A 136 9.03 2.80 25.80
C GLY A 136 9.94 4.03 25.76
N GLY A 137 10.79 4.16 24.75
CA GLY A 137 11.61 5.36 24.50
C GLY A 137 10.78 6.59 24.13
N LEU A 138 9.53 6.38 23.71
CA LEU A 138 8.52 7.41 23.50
C LEU A 138 7.57 7.55 24.70
N ASP A 139 7.87 6.99 25.87
CA ASP A 139 6.99 7.03 27.05
C ASP A 139 5.58 6.46 26.81
N VAL A 140 5.44 5.52 25.87
CA VAL A 140 4.16 4.82 25.60
C VAL A 140 4.33 3.34 25.94
N PRO A 141 3.73 2.85 27.05
CA PRO A 141 3.91 1.48 27.47
C PRO A 141 3.23 0.49 26.51
N VAL A 142 3.90 -0.63 26.23
CA VAL A 142 3.28 -1.77 25.56
C VAL A 142 2.65 -2.66 26.63
N TYR A 143 1.32 -2.63 26.74
CA TYR A 143 0.59 -3.41 27.74
C TYR A 143 0.61 -4.91 27.44
N GLU A 144 0.60 -5.27 26.17
CA GLU A 144 0.65 -6.66 25.73
C GLU A 144 1.34 -6.77 24.37
N ALA A 145 2.15 -7.81 24.21
CA ALA A 145 2.87 -8.15 23.00
C ALA A 145 2.70 -9.63 22.70
N LEU A 146 1.96 -9.96 21.63
CA LEU A 146 1.56 -11.32 21.29
C LEU A 146 2.27 -11.81 20.03
N CYS A 147 2.77 -13.04 20.09
CA CYS A 147 3.07 -13.83 18.89
C CYS A 147 1.84 -14.67 18.54
N ILE A 148 1.39 -14.63 17.30
CA ILE A 148 0.33 -15.49 16.75
C ILE A 148 0.95 -16.33 15.64
N SER A 149 0.90 -17.65 15.79
CA SER A 149 1.51 -18.61 14.88
C SER A 149 0.84 -19.98 15.02
N ASP A 150 0.59 -20.68 13.90
CA ASP A 150 0.08 -22.06 13.89
C ASP A 150 -1.22 -22.24 14.72
N GLY A 151 -2.15 -21.29 14.60
CA GLY A 151 -3.42 -21.31 15.33
C GLY A 151 -3.28 -21.13 16.85
N ARG A 152 -2.11 -20.68 17.32
CA ARG A 152 -1.78 -20.49 18.74
C ARG A 152 -1.26 -19.09 18.99
N PHE A 153 -1.28 -18.68 20.26
CA PHE A 153 -0.66 -17.43 20.68
C PHE A 153 0.25 -17.60 21.90
N TRP A 154 1.20 -16.68 22.03
CA TRP A 154 2.10 -16.52 23.16
C TRP A 154 2.20 -15.05 23.54
N SER A 155 2.28 -14.74 24.84
CA SER A 155 2.66 -13.41 25.30
C SER A 155 4.17 -13.29 25.51
N TYR A 156 4.75 -12.18 25.08
CA TYR A 156 6.11 -11.76 25.43
C TYR A 156 6.17 -10.93 26.72
N CYS A 157 5.02 -10.52 27.26
CA CYS A 157 4.91 -9.79 28.53
C CYS A 157 4.71 -10.71 29.74
N CYS A 158 4.19 -11.93 29.53
CA CYS A 158 3.97 -12.89 30.60
C CYS A 158 5.18 -13.82 30.82
N PRO A 159 5.83 -13.79 32.01
CA PRO A 159 6.95 -14.70 32.31
C PRO A 159 6.48 -16.07 32.86
N GLY A 160 5.19 -16.26 33.12
CA GLY A 160 4.69 -17.42 33.85
C GLY A 160 4.35 -18.61 32.96
N GLU A 161 5.04 -19.74 33.15
CA GLU A 161 4.80 -21.00 32.39
C GLU A 161 3.38 -21.57 32.54
N ARG A 162 2.70 -21.29 33.66
CA ARG A 162 1.30 -21.70 33.87
C ARG A 162 0.29 -20.85 33.11
N CYS A 163 0.64 -19.59 32.83
CA CYS A 163 -0.22 -18.65 32.10
C CYS A 163 0.08 -18.65 30.60
N CYS A 164 1.34 -18.85 30.23
CA CYS A 164 1.83 -18.95 28.86
C CYS A 164 2.69 -20.23 28.72
N PRO A 165 2.07 -21.38 28.41
CA PRO A 165 2.80 -22.61 28.16
C PRO A 165 3.74 -22.45 26.96
N SER A 166 4.87 -23.14 26.98
CA SER A 166 5.88 -23.07 25.90
C SER A 166 5.35 -23.53 24.54
N GLU A 167 4.37 -24.44 24.54
CA GLU A 167 3.64 -24.90 23.35
C GLU A 167 2.63 -23.87 22.81
N GLY A 168 2.34 -22.81 23.55
CA GLY A 168 1.37 -21.78 23.18
C GLY A 168 -0.07 -22.15 23.52
N VAL A 169 -0.90 -21.12 23.65
CA VAL A 169 -2.32 -21.29 23.95
C VAL A 169 -3.10 -21.36 22.62
N PRO A 170 -3.96 -22.37 22.41
CA PRO A 170 -4.76 -22.45 21.20
C PRO A 170 -5.71 -21.25 21.09
N LEU A 171 -5.82 -20.69 19.89
CA LEU A 171 -6.84 -19.68 19.60
C LEU A 171 -8.23 -20.31 19.66
N ALA A 172 -9.23 -19.47 19.92
CA ALA A 172 -10.62 -19.89 19.82
C ALA A 172 -10.92 -20.36 18.39
N LEU A 173 -11.86 -21.31 18.27
CA LEU A 173 -12.33 -21.73 16.97
C LEU A 173 -12.92 -20.51 16.23
N PRO A 174 -12.55 -20.27 14.95
CA PRO A 174 -13.07 -19.16 14.19
C PRO A 174 -14.60 -19.10 14.24
N GLY A 175 -15.16 -17.93 14.52
CA GLY A 175 -16.60 -17.74 14.60
C GLY A 175 -17.25 -18.02 15.96
N THR A 176 -16.51 -18.51 16.97
CA THR A 176 -17.10 -18.94 18.26
C THR A 176 -17.06 -17.91 19.38
N SER A 177 -16.37 -16.79 19.18
CA SER A 177 -16.16 -15.80 20.23
C SER A 177 -17.23 -14.71 20.28
N VAL A 178 -17.26 -13.96 21.39
CA VAL A 178 -18.10 -12.76 21.55
C VAL A 178 -17.77 -11.72 20.49
N MET A 179 -16.48 -11.56 20.16
CA MET A 179 -16.06 -10.66 19.09
C MET A 179 -16.58 -11.12 17.74
N ALA A 180 -16.51 -12.43 17.45
CA ALA A 180 -17.05 -12.98 16.21
C ALA A 180 -18.56 -12.74 16.07
N ALA A 181 -19.31 -12.99 17.14
CA ALA A 181 -20.76 -12.75 17.16
C ALA A 181 -21.09 -11.27 16.94
N ALA A 182 -20.37 -10.36 17.59
CA ALA A 182 -20.60 -8.93 17.45
C ALA A 182 -20.15 -8.41 16.08
N ALA A 183 -19.05 -8.92 15.53
CA ALA A 183 -18.60 -8.62 14.17
C ALA A 183 -19.63 -9.06 13.13
N ALA A 184 -20.20 -10.27 13.28
CA ALA A 184 -21.28 -10.76 12.43
C ALA A 184 -22.53 -9.87 12.53
N TYR A 185 -22.92 -9.45 13.75
CA TYR A 185 -24.01 -8.50 13.96
C TYR A 185 -23.75 -7.14 13.28
N ALA A 186 -22.50 -6.68 13.30
CA ALA A 186 -22.06 -5.46 12.63
C ALA A 186 -21.83 -5.61 11.11
N GLY A 187 -22.06 -6.81 10.54
CA GLY A 187 -21.84 -7.09 9.12
C GLY A 187 -20.37 -7.13 8.69
N ILE A 188 -19.44 -7.23 9.64
CA ILE A 188 -18.00 -7.34 9.36
C ILE A 188 -17.73 -8.75 8.84
N GLN A 189 -17.13 -8.83 7.65
CA GLN A 189 -16.72 -10.09 7.04
C GLN A 189 -15.20 -10.20 6.98
N VAL A 190 -14.64 -11.23 7.63
CA VAL A 190 -13.21 -11.52 7.59
C VAL A 190 -12.88 -12.23 6.28
N ARG A 191 -11.97 -11.65 5.49
CA ARG A 191 -11.66 -12.09 4.11
C ARG A 191 -10.61 -13.19 4.05
N GLY A 192 -10.52 -14.09 5.03
CA GLY A 192 -9.46 -15.11 5.06
C GLY A 192 -8.10 -14.51 5.43
N THR A 193 -7.01 -15.15 5.02
CA THR A 193 -5.66 -14.69 5.37
C THR A 193 -5.16 -13.59 4.45
N LEU A 194 -4.27 -12.75 4.96
CA LEU A 194 -3.61 -11.73 4.14
C LEU A 194 -2.88 -12.37 2.96
N ARG A 195 -2.16 -13.48 3.21
CA ARG A 195 -1.42 -14.21 2.18
C ARG A 195 -2.36 -14.70 1.07
N GLU A 196 -3.55 -15.18 1.41
CA GLU A 196 -4.57 -15.56 0.42
C GLU A 196 -5.06 -14.36 -0.39
N MET A 197 -5.19 -13.18 0.22
CA MET A 197 -5.61 -11.96 -0.48
C MET A 197 -4.52 -11.46 -1.43
N GLU A 198 -3.27 -11.43 -0.98
CA GLU A 198 -2.09 -11.05 -1.79
C GLU A 198 -1.88 -12.02 -2.95
N ALA A 199 -2.07 -13.33 -2.72
CA ALA A 199 -1.94 -14.35 -3.76
C ALA A 199 -2.88 -14.13 -4.96
N ARG A 200 -4.01 -13.44 -4.78
CA ARG A 200 -4.92 -13.11 -5.87
C ARG A 200 -4.36 -12.10 -6.87
N TYR A 201 -3.31 -11.38 -6.48
CA TYR A 201 -2.61 -10.39 -7.28
C TYR A 201 -1.26 -10.89 -7.78
N ALA A 202 -0.81 -12.06 -7.33
CA ALA A 202 0.49 -12.61 -7.68
C ALA A 202 0.58 -12.86 -9.20
N PRO A 203 1.73 -12.54 -9.84
CA PRO A 203 1.92 -12.79 -11.27
C PRO A 203 1.68 -14.23 -11.66
N LEU A 204 1.20 -14.45 -12.88
CA LEU A 204 1.07 -15.79 -13.45
C LEU A 204 2.43 -16.50 -13.50
N THR A 205 2.39 -17.82 -13.38
CA THR A 205 3.57 -18.69 -13.46
C THR A 205 3.41 -19.75 -14.56
N GLY A 206 4.52 -20.31 -15.04
CA GLY A 206 4.50 -21.42 -16.01
C GLY A 206 4.21 -20.97 -17.45
N PRO A 207 3.63 -21.84 -18.30
CA PRO A 207 3.47 -21.57 -19.75
C PRO A 207 2.68 -20.30 -20.06
N ARG A 208 1.62 -20.02 -19.29
CA ARG A 208 0.79 -18.81 -19.45
C ARG A 208 1.58 -17.53 -19.19
N ALA A 209 2.61 -17.58 -18.34
CA ALA A 209 3.49 -16.45 -18.10
C ALA A 209 4.36 -16.16 -19.33
N GLY A 210 4.92 -17.20 -19.97
CA GLY A 210 5.71 -17.04 -21.20
C GLY A 210 4.89 -16.54 -22.39
N GLU A 211 3.63 -16.99 -22.52
CA GLU A 211 2.69 -16.45 -23.51
C GLU A 211 2.41 -14.96 -23.26
N GLN A 212 2.23 -14.58 -21.99
CA GLN A 212 1.98 -13.20 -21.60
C GLN A 212 3.21 -12.30 -21.80
N GLU A 213 4.40 -12.78 -21.49
CA GLU A 213 5.67 -12.08 -21.74
C GLU A 213 5.83 -11.78 -23.23
N THR A 214 5.59 -12.78 -24.09
CA THR A 214 5.65 -12.61 -25.56
C THR A 214 4.65 -11.55 -26.05
N ALA A 215 3.44 -11.55 -25.49
CA ALA A 215 2.42 -10.55 -25.84
C ALA A 215 2.79 -9.14 -25.35
N LEU A 216 3.40 -9.02 -24.17
CA LEU A 216 3.91 -7.75 -23.63
C LEU A 216 5.03 -7.19 -24.49
N ASP A 217 5.99 -8.02 -24.91
CA ASP A 217 7.07 -7.60 -25.81
C ASP A 217 6.53 -7.09 -27.15
N ALA A 218 5.59 -7.82 -27.75
CA ALA A 218 4.97 -7.42 -29.01
C ALA A 218 4.19 -6.10 -28.88
N ALA A 219 3.40 -5.95 -27.82
CA ALA A 219 2.65 -4.74 -27.56
C ALA A 219 3.57 -3.56 -27.20
N ALA A 220 4.69 -3.80 -26.50
CA ALA A 220 5.67 -2.77 -26.19
C ALA A 220 6.34 -2.24 -27.46
N ALA A 221 6.70 -3.14 -28.38
CA ALA A 221 7.27 -2.77 -29.67
C ALA A 221 6.33 -1.92 -30.54
N ASP A 222 5.01 -2.10 -30.42
CA ASP A 222 4.01 -1.29 -31.15
C ASP A 222 3.64 0.02 -30.42
N LEU A 223 3.29 -0.07 -29.13
CA LEU A 223 2.67 1.02 -28.39
C LEU A 223 3.67 2.05 -27.87
N VAL A 224 4.85 1.61 -27.40
CA VAL A 224 5.84 2.54 -26.82
C VAL A 224 6.27 3.60 -27.84
N PRO A 225 6.56 3.27 -29.11
CA PRO A 225 6.89 4.29 -30.09
C PRO A 225 5.77 5.28 -30.37
N ARG A 226 4.53 4.79 -30.43
CA ARG A 226 3.33 5.63 -30.67
C ARG A 226 3.08 6.59 -29.51
N ILE A 227 3.34 6.15 -28.28
CA ILE A 227 3.17 6.96 -27.06
C ILE A 227 4.29 8.01 -26.92
N LEU A 228 5.55 7.63 -27.13
CA LEU A 228 6.70 8.51 -26.85
C LEU A 228 7.04 9.47 -28.00
N TRP A 229 6.82 9.05 -29.26
CA TRP A 229 7.32 9.77 -30.43
C TRP A 229 6.24 10.11 -31.46
N GLY A 230 4.99 9.66 -31.28
CA GLY A 230 3.88 9.87 -32.22
C GLY A 230 2.93 11.01 -31.85
N THR A 231 2.18 11.50 -32.85
CA THR A 231 0.98 12.35 -32.67
C THR A 231 -0.25 11.56 -32.21
N ASP A 232 -0.14 10.23 -32.09
CA ASP A 232 -1.26 9.29 -31.92
C ASP A 232 -1.54 8.92 -30.45
N GLY A 233 -0.97 9.65 -29.48
CA GLY A 233 -1.16 9.35 -28.06
C GLY A 233 -2.63 9.38 -27.60
N GLU A 234 -3.46 10.26 -28.17
CA GLU A 234 -4.91 10.23 -27.92
C GLU A 234 -5.55 8.97 -28.53
N THR A 235 -5.16 8.58 -29.74
CA THR A 235 -5.67 7.37 -30.40
C THR A 235 -5.38 6.12 -29.58
N VAL A 236 -4.12 5.95 -29.14
CA VAL A 236 -3.73 4.83 -28.27
C VAL A 236 -4.55 4.82 -26.99
N ARG A 237 -4.74 5.99 -26.36
CA ARG A 237 -5.57 6.12 -25.16
C ARG A 237 -7.03 5.71 -25.41
N GLN A 238 -7.62 6.12 -26.52
CA GLN A 238 -8.99 5.73 -26.88
C GLN A 238 -9.09 4.24 -27.15
N GLU A 239 -8.13 3.66 -27.87
CA GLU A 239 -8.03 2.21 -28.14
C GLU A 239 -7.92 1.41 -26.83
N THR A 240 -7.03 1.83 -25.91
CA THR A 240 -6.86 1.19 -24.60
C THR A 240 -8.14 1.26 -23.77
N LEU A 241 -8.78 2.43 -23.68
CA LEU A 241 -10.01 2.60 -22.89
C LEU A 241 -11.20 1.84 -23.49
N ALA A 242 -11.31 1.81 -24.82
CA ALA A 242 -12.33 1.02 -25.51
C ALA A 242 -12.14 -0.47 -25.22
N LEU A 243 -10.90 -0.96 -25.31
CA LEU A 243 -10.57 -2.36 -25.01
C LEU A 243 -10.85 -2.72 -23.54
N ALA A 244 -10.46 -1.84 -22.60
CA ALA A 244 -10.79 -2.01 -21.19
C ALA A 244 -12.31 -2.04 -20.95
N GLY A 245 -13.06 -1.15 -21.60
CA GLY A 245 -14.52 -1.12 -21.54
C GLY A 245 -15.16 -2.41 -22.06
N LEU A 246 -14.65 -2.97 -23.16
CA LEU A 246 -15.09 -4.27 -23.69
C LEU A 246 -14.82 -5.42 -22.72
N LEU A 247 -13.63 -5.46 -22.10
CA LEU A 247 -13.32 -6.46 -21.08
C LEU A 247 -14.22 -6.32 -19.84
N ILE A 248 -14.47 -5.10 -19.36
CA ILE A 248 -15.39 -4.85 -18.25
C ILE A 248 -16.80 -5.35 -18.59
N GLY A 249 -17.27 -5.10 -19.82
CA GLY A 249 -18.54 -5.65 -20.31
C GLY A 249 -18.56 -7.19 -20.29
N ARG A 250 -17.52 -7.83 -20.84
CA ARG A 250 -17.35 -9.29 -20.84
C ARG A 250 -17.38 -9.88 -19.42
N PHE A 251 -16.74 -9.21 -18.46
CA PHE A 251 -16.73 -9.62 -17.05
C PHE A 251 -18.06 -9.37 -16.35
N HIS A 252 -18.79 -8.33 -16.71
CA HIS A 252 -20.11 -8.02 -16.17
C HIS A 252 -21.13 -9.10 -16.59
N GLU A 253 -21.04 -9.59 -17.82
CA GLU A 253 -21.89 -10.67 -18.34
C GLU A 253 -21.48 -12.06 -17.82
N ALA A 254 -20.24 -12.22 -17.35
CA ALA A 254 -19.73 -13.46 -16.80
C ALA A 254 -19.99 -13.54 -15.27
N PRO A 255 -20.94 -14.37 -14.80
CA PRO A 255 -21.24 -14.48 -13.37
C PRO A 255 -20.02 -14.98 -12.58
N PRO A 256 -19.82 -14.49 -11.35
CA PRO A 256 -18.73 -14.97 -10.50
C PRO A 256 -18.97 -16.42 -10.09
N VAL A 257 -17.91 -17.22 -10.08
CA VAL A 257 -17.94 -18.60 -9.60
C VAL A 257 -17.58 -18.67 -8.12
N ALA A 258 -18.07 -19.71 -7.43
CA ALA A 258 -17.73 -19.94 -6.03
C ALA A 258 -16.28 -20.39 -5.88
N GLY A 259 -15.62 -19.89 -4.84
CA GLY A 259 -14.20 -20.18 -4.56
C GLY A 259 -13.25 -19.21 -5.26
N ARG A 260 -12.29 -18.67 -4.50
CA ARG A 260 -11.40 -17.59 -4.97
C ARG A 260 -10.48 -18.04 -6.09
N ALA A 261 -9.79 -19.16 -5.91
CA ALA A 261 -8.88 -19.70 -6.92
C ALA A 261 -9.62 -19.99 -8.24
N ALA A 262 -10.78 -20.65 -8.19
CA ALA A 262 -11.59 -20.92 -9.36
C ALA A 262 -12.10 -19.64 -10.03
N ALA A 263 -12.46 -18.61 -9.26
CA ALA A 263 -12.86 -17.30 -9.80
C ALA A 263 -11.70 -16.60 -10.48
N ASP A 264 -10.51 -16.61 -9.88
CA ASP A 264 -9.33 -15.99 -10.45
C ASP A 264 -8.88 -16.72 -11.73
N GLU A 265 -8.89 -18.07 -11.75
CA GLU A 265 -8.61 -18.86 -12.95
C GLU A 265 -9.61 -18.59 -14.09
N ARG A 266 -10.90 -18.48 -13.76
CA ARG A 266 -11.96 -18.18 -14.73
C ARG A 266 -11.79 -16.78 -15.31
N ASP A 267 -11.51 -15.80 -14.46
CA ASP A 267 -11.23 -14.42 -14.84
C ASP A 267 -10.01 -14.36 -15.75
N ASP A 268 -8.94 -15.09 -15.42
CA ASP A 268 -7.76 -15.16 -16.26
C ASP A 268 -8.06 -15.80 -17.62
N ALA A 269 -8.99 -16.75 -17.70
CA ALA A 269 -9.41 -17.36 -18.97
C ALA A 269 -10.28 -16.41 -19.84
N LEU A 270 -10.83 -15.34 -19.27
CA LEU A 270 -11.64 -14.35 -20.02
C LEU A 270 -10.80 -13.28 -20.71
N VAL A 271 -9.51 -13.19 -20.41
CA VAL A 271 -8.62 -12.15 -20.93
C VAL A 271 -7.61 -12.78 -21.89
N ALA A 272 -7.56 -12.34 -23.13
CA ALA A 272 -6.53 -12.77 -24.06
C ALA A 272 -5.17 -12.08 -23.73
N ALA A 273 -4.06 -12.72 -24.09
CA ALA A 273 -2.73 -12.23 -23.69
C ALA A 273 -2.36 -10.88 -24.34
N ASP A 274 -2.75 -10.70 -25.61
CA ASP A 274 -2.64 -9.48 -26.39
C ASP A 274 -3.52 -8.36 -25.83
N GLU A 275 -4.78 -8.68 -25.47
CA GLU A 275 -5.69 -7.72 -24.84
C GLU A 275 -5.12 -7.21 -23.51
N ALA A 276 -4.59 -8.12 -22.69
CA ALA A 276 -3.95 -7.78 -21.43
C ALA A 276 -2.71 -6.89 -21.63
N ALA A 277 -1.84 -7.26 -22.56
CA ALA A 277 -0.61 -6.53 -22.84
C ALA A 277 -0.87 -5.09 -23.30
N ALA A 278 -1.84 -4.91 -24.22
CA ALA A 278 -2.22 -3.60 -24.72
C ALA A 278 -2.77 -2.69 -23.61
N ILE A 279 -3.59 -3.23 -22.70
CA ILE A 279 -4.12 -2.44 -21.58
C ILE A 279 -3.04 -2.13 -20.55
N VAL A 280 -2.21 -3.11 -20.15
CA VAL A 280 -1.15 -2.91 -19.15
C VAL A 280 -0.18 -1.81 -19.59
N LEU A 281 0.22 -1.80 -20.87
CA LEU A 281 1.10 -0.77 -21.41
C LEU A 281 0.38 0.58 -21.59
N GLY A 282 -0.86 0.58 -22.08
CA GLY A 282 -1.64 1.81 -22.23
C GLY A 282 -1.95 2.50 -20.89
N LEU A 283 -2.07 1.73 -19.80
CA LEU A 283 -2.25 2.25 -18.44
C LEU A 283 -1.00 2.96 -17.86
N GLN A 284 0.15 2.86 -18.52
CA GLN A 284 1.34 3.63 -18.13
C GLN A 284 1.20 5.12 -18.49
N ASP A 285 0.31 5.47 -19.43
CA ASP A 285 -0.11 6.86 -19.60
C ASP A 285 -1.03 7.29 -18.46
N ARG A 286 -0.59 8.32 -17.72
CA ARG A 286 -1.32 8.86 -16.56
C ARG A 286 -2.75 9.27 -16.92
N THR A 287 -2.95 9.85 -18.11
CA THR A 287 -4.27 10.30 -18.55
C THR A 287 -5.19 9.10 -18.83
N THR A 288 -4.67 8.04 -19.45
CA THR A 288 -5.40 6.78 -19.65
C THR A 288 -5.80 6.16 -18.32
N ARG A 289 -4.87 6.07 -17.37
CA ARG A 289 -5.14 5.55 -16.03
C ARG A 289 -6.20 6.36 -15.29
N ASP A 290 -6.12 7.68 -15.32
CA ASP A 290 -7.05 8.55 -14.59
C ASP A 290 -8.47 8.45 -15.18
N ARG A 291 -8.59 8.28 -16.50
CA ARG A 291 -9.87 7.93 -17.15
C ARG A 291 -10.34 6.53 -16.76
N ALA A 292 -9.44 5.56 -16.65
CA ALA A 292 -9.78 4.22 -16.19
C ALA A 292 -10.24 4.18 -14.72
N ALA A 293 -9.79 5.13 -13.89
CA ALA A 293 -10.24 5.28 -12.51
C ALA A 293 -11.72 5.71 -12.39
N GLU A 294 -12.37 6.11 -13.48
CA GLU A 294 -13.80 6.44 -13.51
C GLU A 294 -14.73 5.22 -13.39
N TRP A 295 -14.24 3.99 -13.60
CA TRP A 295 -15.00 2.75 -13.38
C TRP A 295 -15.02 2.31 -11.91
N MET A 296 -15.10 3.27 -10.97
CA MET A 296 -15.04 3.03 -9.52
C MET A 296 -16.40 2.85 -8.84
N GLU A 297 -17.49 3.10 -9.55
CA GLU A 297 -18.84 3.06 -9.01
C GLU A 297 -19.87 2.57 -10.03
N GLY A 298 -21.07 2.29 -9.53
CA GLY A 298 -22.17 1.77 -10.35
C GLY A 298 -22.11 0.25 -10.56
N PRO A 299 -23.00 -0.28 -11.42
CA PRO A 299 -23.18 -1.73 -11.59
C PRO A 299 -21.97 -2.44 -12.21
N GLN A 300 -21.07 -1.69 -12.85
CA GLN A 300 -19.85 -2.22 -13.48
C GLN A 300 -18.65 -2.29 -12.53
N ALA A 301 -18.67 -1.61 -11.38
CA ALA A 301 -17.53 -1.56 -10.46
C ALA A 301 -17.02 -2.95 -10.01
N PRO A 302 -17.90 -3.94 -9.69
CA PRO A 302 -17.43 -5.28 -9.36
C PRO A 302 -16.71 -5.99 -10.51
N ALA A 303 -17.14 -5.74 -11.75
CA ALA A 303 -16.49 -6.27 -12.95
C ALA A 303 -15.15 -5.57 -13.21
N ALA A 304 -15.09 -4.25 -13.04
CA ALA A 304 -13.85 -3.48 -13.17
C ALA A 304 -12.78 -3.96 -12.16
N LEU A 305 -13.15 -4.18 -10.90
CA LEU A 305 -12.24 -4.75 -9.89
C LEU A 305 -11.66 -6.10 -10.33
N ARG A 306 -12.49 -6.98 -10.90
CA ARG A 306 -12.05 -8.29 -11.41
C ARG A 306 -11.09 -8.16 -12.59
N VAL A 307 -11.37 -7.25 -13.53
CA VAL A 307 -10.48 -6.95 -14.66
C VAL A 307 -9.12 -6.44 -14.16
N TRP A 308 -9.10 -5.46 -13.25
CA TRP A 308 -7.85 -4.91 -12.72
C TRP A 308 -7.03 -5.96 -11.95
N ARG A 309 -7.69 -6.83 -11.19
CA ARG A 309 -7.05 -7.96 -10.53
C ARG A 309 -6.43 -8.94 -11.53
N ALA A 310 -7.17 -9.32 -12.57
CA ALA A 310 -6.66 -10.21 -13.62
C ALA A 310 -5.47 -9.59 -14.36
N LEU A 311 -5.55 -8.29 -14.72
CA LEU A 311 -4.46 -7.57 -15.38
C LEU A 311 -3.21 -7.44 -14.49
N ALA A 312 -3.37 -7.25 -13.18
CA ALA A 312 -2.24 -7.27 -12.25
C ALA A 312 -1.50 -8.62 -12.29
N ARG A 313 -2.22 -9.75 -12.31
CA ARG A 313 -1.60 -11.08 -12.46
C ARG A 313 -0.90 -11.28 -13.82
N ARG A 314 -1.32 -10.56 -14.86
CA ARG A 314 -0.69 -10.60 -16.20
C ARG A 314 0.62 -9.81 -16.27
N CYS A 315 0.96 -9.02 -15.26
CA CYS A 315 2.24 -8.31 -15.19
C CYS A 315 3.34 -9.27 -14.71
N VAL A 316 3.83 -10.09 -15.64
CA VAL A 316 4.88 -11.10 -15.41
C VAL A 316 6.27 -10.50 -15.59
N PRO A 317 7.33 -11.08 -14.97
CA PRO A 317 8.71 -10.64 -15.23
C PRO A 317 9.03 -10.64 -16.73
N PRO A 318 9.75 -9.63 -17.26
CA PRO A 318 10.36 -8.48 -16.56
C PRO A 318 9.42 -7.29 -16.28
N TYR A 319 8.15 -7.35 -16.68
CA TYR A 319 7.18 -6.24 -16.59
C TYR A 319 6.46 -6.14 -15.23
N THR A 320 7.02 -6.67 -14.14
CA THR A 320 6.34 -6.69 -12.83
C THR A 320 6.03 -5.30 -12.28
N GLU A 321 6.89 -4.30 -12.57
CA GLU A 321 6.66 -2.90 -12.17
C GLU A 321 5.40 -2.30 -12.81
N HIS A 322 5.01 -2.79 -13.99
CA HIS A 322 3.81 -2.31 -14.70
C HIS A 322 2.52 -2.71 -13.98
N ALA A 323 2.60 -3.63 -13.00
CA ALA A 323 1.49 -4.01 -12.13
C ALA A 323 1.02 -2.87 -11.22
N ALA A 324 1.87 -1.85 -10.96
CA ALA A 324 1.52 -0.75 -10.06
C ALA A 324 0.24 -0.03 -10.49
N ALA A 325 0.04 0.20 -11.79
CA ALA A 325 -1.16 0.83 -12.32
C ALA A 325 -2.45 0.01 -12.11
N PRO A 326 -2.56 -1.26 -12.58
CA PRO A 326 -3.77 -2.07 -12.36
C PRO A 326 -3.99 -2.38 -10.87
N LEU A 327 -2.95 -2.58 -10.06
CA LEU A 327 -3.08 -2.78 -8.61
C LEU A 327 -3.67 -1.54 -7.92
N THR A 328 -3.22 -0.35 -8.32
CA THR A 328 -3.75 0.92 -7.80
C THR A 328 -5.21 1.11 -8.19
N LEU A 329 -5.59 0.78 -9.43
CA LEU A 329 -6.98 0.83 -9.88
C LEU A 329 -7.86 -0.19 -9.14
N ALA A 330 -7.38 -1.42 -8.92
CA ALA A 330 -8.07 -2.41 -8.11
C ALA A 330 -8.31 -1.89 -6.69
N GLY A 331 -7.28 -1.30 -6.07
CA GLY A 331 -7.37 -0.69 -4.74
C GLY A 331 -8.37 0.48 -4.68
N TRP A 332 -8.37 1.35 -5.69
CA TRP A 332 -9.30 2.47 -5.80
C TRP A 332 -10.75 2.01 -5.91
N VAL A 333 -11.03 1.03 -6.77
CA VAL A 333 -12.38 0.48 -6.96
C VAL A 333 -12.85 -0.20 -5.67
N ALA A 334 -12.00 -1.03 -5.04
CA ALA A 334 -12.33 -1.70 -3.79
C ALA A 334 -12.64 -0.70 -2.66
N TRP A 335 -11.83 0.35 -2.52
CA TRP A 335 -12.06 1.37 -1.50
C TRP A 335 -13.37 2.12 -1.76
N SER A 336 -13.62 2.47 -3.01
CA SER A 336 -14.86 3.09 -3.46
C SER A 336 -16.07 2.21 -3.11
N THR A 337 -16.05 0.91 -3.43
CA THR A 337 -17.20 0.02 -3.16
C THR A 337 -17.36 -0.36 -1.67
N GLY A 338 -16.52 0.17 -0.78
CA GLY A 338 -16.57 -0.06 0.67
C GLY A 338 -15.76 -1.27 1.15
N ASP A 339 -15.00 -1.90 0.27
CA ASP A 339 -14.13 -3.03 0.58
C ASP A 339 -12.73 -2.57 1.02
N GLN A 340 -12.66 -2.00 2.22
CA GLN A 340 -11.41 -1.47 2.77
C GLN A 340 -10.29 -2.52 2.90
N PRO A 341 -10.54 -3.77 3.33
CA PRO A 341 -9.50 -4.80 3.38
C PRO A 341 -8.86 -5.05 2.00
N GLU A 342 -9.67 -5.30 0.97
CA GLU A 342 -9.16 -5.54 -0.39
C GLU A 342 -8.40 -4.32 -0.92
N ALA A 343 -8.90 -3.11 -0.64
CA ALA A 343 -8.24 -1.87 -1.05
C ALA A 343 -6.82 -1.74 -0.49
N ARG A 344 -6.65 -1.98 0.80
CA ARG A 344 -5.35 -1.88 1.48
C ARG A 344 -4.38 -2.92 0.96
N VAL A 345 -4.83 -4.14 0.73
CA VAL A 345 -4.00 -5.21 0.17
C VAL A 345 -3.55 -4.83 -1.25
N ALA A 346 -4.47 -4.46 -2.13
CA ALA A 346 -4.15 -4.08 -3.50
C ALA A 346 -3.16 -2.91 -3.58
N LEU A 347 -3.37 -1.86 -2.76
CA LEU A 347 -2.49 -0.69 -2.71
C LEU A 347 -1.12 -1.02 -2.10
N SER A 348 -1.07 -1.88 -1.09
CA SER A 348 0.19 -2.38 -0.55
C SER A 348 0.95 -3.20 -1.60
N SER A 349 0.27 -4.07 -2.34
CA SER A 349 0.88 -4.82 -3.44
C SER A 349 1.37 -3.89 -4.56
N ALA A 350 0.66 -2.79 -4.85
CA ALA A 350 1.11 -1.78 -5.82
C ALA A 350 2.42 -1.13 -5.39
N LEU A 351 2.54 -0.74 -4.11
CA LEU A 351 3.75 -0.14 -3.54
C LEU A 351 4.91 -1.13 -3.42
N SER A 352 4.64 -2.42 -3.27
CA SER A 352 5.67 -3.46 -3.36
C SER A 352 6.20 -3.63 -4.79
N ALA A 353 5.36 -3.39 -5.82
CA ALA A 353 5.76 -3.46 -7.22
C ALA A 353 6.52 -2.21 -7.67
N ASP A 354 6.08 -1.02 -7.26
CA ASP A 354 6.75 0.26 -7.48
C ASP A 354 6.56 1.16 -6.23
N PRO A 355 7.59 1.28 -5.37
CA PRO A 355 7.52 2.11 -4.18
C PRO A 355 7.28 3.60 -4.47
N ASP A 356 7.70 4.09 -5.64
CA ASP A 356 7.64 5.50 -6.03
C ASP A 356 6.33 5.85 -6.77
N TYR A 357 5.41 4.91 -6.90
CA TYR A 357 4.13 5.12 -7.58
C TYR A 357 3.21 6.06 -6.80
N LEU A 358 3.32 7.36 -7.08
CA LEU A 358 2.66 8.44 -6.33
C LEU A 358 1.15 8.23 -6.14
N PHE A 359 0.45 7.72 -7.15
CA PHE A 359 -1.00 7.52 -7.05
C PHE A 359 -1.36 6.42 -6.03
N ALA A 360 -0.56 5.35 -5.95
CA ALA A 360 -0.71 4.33 -4.93
C ALA A 360 -0.40 4.90 -3.54
N GLN A 361 0.67 5.70 -3.40
CA GLN A 361 1.04 6.32 -2.11
C GLN A 361 -0.08 7.21 -1.56
N LEU A 362 -0.66 8.05 -2.41
CA LEU A 362 -1.74 8.97 -2.02
C LEU A 362 -3.01 8.21 -1.62
N LEU A 363 -3.42 7.22 -2.41
CA LEU A 363 -4.60 6.40 -2.09
C LEU A 363 -4.38 5.54 -0.86
N HIS A 364 -3.20 4.94 -0.71
CA HIS A 364 -2.86 4.12 0.46
C HIS A 364 -2.90 4.96 1.74
N ARG A 365 -2.34 6.17 1.70
CA ARG A 365 -2.41 7.12 2.81
C ARG A 365 -3.85 7.52 3.12
N ALA A 366 -4.63 7.93 2.12
CA ALA A 366 -6.02 8.33 2.31
C ALA A 366 -6.89 7.20 2.89
N CYS A 367 -6.67 5.96 2.45
CA CYS A 367 -7.35 4.77 2.98
C CYS A 367 -6.97 4.46 4.44
N ASN A 368 -5.71 4.74 4.83
CA ASN A 368 -5.23 4.53 6.19
C ASN A 368 -5.63 5.66 7.16
N ASP A 369 -5.78 6.88 6.65
CA ASP A 369 -6.28 8.05 7.41
C ASP A 369 -7.82 8.08 7.52
N SER A 370 -8.51 7.01 7.08
CA SER A 370 -9.97 6.87 7.11
C SER A 370 -10.71 8.02 6.42
N MET A 371 -10.13 8.58 5.35
CA MET A 371 -10.79 9.61 4.55
C MET A 371 -12.05 9.04 3.86
N ASP A 372 -13.02 9.90 3.56
CA ASP A 372 -14.19 9.49 2.79
C ASP A 372 -13.83 9.43 1.28
N PRO A 373 -13.97 8.27 0.60
CA PRO A 373 -13.72 8.16 -0.84
C PRO A 373 -14.62 9.07 -1.69
N GLU A 374 -15.75 9.54 -1.15
CA GLU A 374 -16.69 10.42 -1.86
C GLU A 374 -16.07 11.76 -2.28
N LEU A 375 -15.07 12.25 -1.52
CA LEU A 375 -14.33 13.47 -1.88
C LEU A 375 -13.64 13.31 -3.24
N LEU A 376 -12.96 12.19 -3.44
CA LEU A 376 -12.26 11.86 -4.69
C LEU A 376 -13.25 11.53 -5.82
N ARG A 377 -14.32 10.78 -5.52
CA ARG A 377 -15.38 10.48 -6.50
C ARG A 377 -15.99 11.75 -7.06
N ARG A 378 -16.30 12.74 -6.22
CA ARG A 378 -16.86 14.01 -6.66
C ARG A 378 -15.92 14.78 -7.59
N CYS A 379 -14.61 14.69 -7.39
CA CYS A 379 -13.62 15.28 -8.29
C CYS A 379 -13.63 14.57 -9.65
N LEU A 380 -13.53 13.24 -9.66
CA LEU A 380 -13.54 12.44 -10.89
C LEU A 380 -14.84 12.61 -11.70
N ARG A 381 -16.01 12.65 -11.03
CA ARG A 381 -17.30 12.92 -11.70
C ARG A 381 -17.33 14.31 -12.34
N ARG A 382 -16.78 15.34 -11.69
CA ARG A 382 -16.71 16.70 -12.25
C ARG A 382 -15.82 16.76 -13.47
N GLU A 383 -14.67 16.09 -13.43
CA GLU A 383 -13.79 16.02 -14.59
C GLU A 383 -14.44 15.29 -15.77
N ARG A 384 -15.08 14.14 -15.51
CA ARG A 384 -15.84 13.40 -16.53
C ARG A 384 -16.94 14.26 -17.16
N ALA A 385 -17.71 14.97 -16.33
CA ALA A 385 -18.76 15.87 -16.81
C ALA A 385 -18.18 17.06 -17.62
N GLY A 386 -17.09 17.66 -17.16
CA GLY A 386 -16.40 18.74 -17.88
C GLY A 386 -15.92 18.29 -19.26
N ARG A 387 -15.40 17.07 -19.38
CA ARG A 387 -15.00 16.46 -20.67
C ARG A 387 -16.18 16.17 -21.59
N ALA A 388 -17.32 15.75 -21.05
CA ALA A 388 -18.53 15.50 -21.85
C ALA A 388 -19.10 16.81 -22.44
N VAL A 389 -18.93 17.93 -21.75
CA VAL A 389 -19.36 19.27 -22.20
C VAL A 389 -18.36 19.91 -23.15
N HIS A 390 -17.06 19.69 -22.94
CA HIS A 390 -15.96 20.16 -23.77
C HIS A 390 -15.11 18.98 -24.25
N PRO A 391 -15.51 18.28 -25.33
CA PRO A 391 -14.66 17.26 -25.93
C PRO A 391 -13.33 17.90 -26.37
N PRO A 392 -12.18 17.26 -26.13
CA PRO A 392 -10.89 17.83 -26.50
C PRO A 392 -10.86 18.09 -28.00
N THR A 393 -10.63 19.35 -28.40
CA THR A 393 -10.33 19.69 -29.78
C THR A 393 -8.96 19.11 -30.13
N PRO A 394 -8.82 18.37 -31.24
CA PRO A 394 -7.52 17.98 -31.71
C PRO A 394 -6.81 19.26 -32.16
N ASP A 395 -5.71 19.57 -31.49
CA ASP A 395 -4.78 20.68 -31.73
C ASP A 395 -5.02 21.97 -30.91
N ALA A 396 -4.30 22.07 -29.79
CA ALA A 396 -3.49 23.23 -29.39
C ALA A 396 -2.89 22.93 -28.01
N GLY A 397 -1.56 22.77 -27.98
CA GLY A 397 -0.82 22.69 -26.72
C GLY A 397 -1.00 23.98 -25.91
N ALA A 398 -1.75 23.91 -24.82
CA ALA A 398 -1.81 24.95 -23.81
C ALA A 398 -1.81 24.28 -22.43
N ALA A 399 -0.73 24.50 -21.68
CA ALA A 399 -0.59 24.06 -20.31
C ALA A 399 -1.72 24.63 -19.43
N PRO A 400 -2.24 23.86 -18.45
CA PRO A 400 -3.25 24.37 -17.55
C PRO A 400 -2.61 25.43 -16.63
N VAL A 401 -3.05 26.68 -16.78
CA VAL A 401 -2.81 27.75 -15.82
C VAL A 401 -3.72 27.50 -14.61
N LEU A 402 -3.12 27.24 -13.45
CA LEU A 402 -3.82 27.22 -12.17
C LEU A 402 -4.40 28.63 -11.89
N PRO A 403 -5.68 28.77 -11.49
CA PRO A 403 -6.20 30.05 -11.05
C PRO A 403 -5.54 30.42 -9.73
N THR A 404 -4.74 31.50 -9.74
CA THR A 404 -4.25 32.12 -8.51
C THR A 404 -5.40 32.94 -7.92
N GLU A 405 -6.01 32.44 -6.85
CA GLU A 405 -6.93 33.25 -6.04
C GLU A 405 -6.14 34.39 -5.39
N ALA A 406 -6.41 35.61 -5.87
CA ALA A 406 -5.89 36.84 -5.29
C ALA A 406 -6.54 37.05 -3.92
N ALA A 407 -5.79 36.73 -2.86
CA ALA A 407 -6.10 37.17 -1.52
C ALA A 407 -6.12 38.71 -1.48
N THR A 408 -7.31 39.25 -1.25
CA THR A 408 -7.54 40.68 -1.06
C THR A 408 -7.03 41.05 0.33
N ALA A 409 -5.89 41.72 0.42
CA ALA A 409 -5.41 42.33 1.66
C ALA A 409 -6.08 43.71 1.86
N PRO A 410 -6.50 44.08 3.08
CA PRO A 410 -7.10 45.38 3.34
C PRO A 410 -6.03 46.48 3.41
N SER A 411 -6.32 47.59 2.72
CA SER A 411 -5.52 48.81 2.68
C SER A 411 -5.44 49.51 4.04
N ALA A 412 -4.23 49.92 4.44
CA ALA A 412 -3.98 50.90 5.48
C ALA A 412 -3.51 52.23 4.84
N PRO A 413 -3.77 53.39 5.47
CA PRO A 413 -3.81 54.69 4.78
C PRO A 413 -2.46 55.42 4.71
N ASP A 414 -2.36 56.25 3.66
CA ASP A 414 -1.26 57.16 3.31
C ASP A 414 -0.88 58.18 4.37
N THR A 415 0.44 58.41 4.53
CA THR A 415 1.05 59.76 4.67
C THR A 415 2.59 59.68 4.45
N PRO A 416 3.31 60.79 4.13
CA PRO A 416 4.14 60.86 2.94
C PRO A 416 5.65 60.90 3.22
N ALA A 417 6.43 60.72 2.14
CA ALA A 417 7.90 60.78 2.09
C ALA A 417 8.49 62.13 2.55
N PRO A 418 9.81 62.17 2.78
CA PRO A 418 10.62 62.87 1.77
C PRO A 418 11.96 62.21 1.41
N GLU A 419 12.24 62.26 0.10
CA GLU A 419 13.47 62.72 -0.57
C GLU A 419 14.86 62.20 -0.18
N GLY A 420 15.60 61.73 -1.19
CA GLY A 420 16.99 62.16 -1.34
C GLY A 420 18.00 61.17 -1.94
N ARG A 421 18.35 61.41 -3.21
CA ARG A 421 19.68 61.21 -3.85
C ARG A 421 20.14 59.82 -4.32
N SER A 422 19.95 59.66 -5.63
CA SER A 422 20.93 59.26 -6.65
C SER A 422 22.42 59.27 -6.27
N ARG A 423 23.13 58.17 -6.59
CA ARG A 423 24.33 58.21 -7.46
C ARG A 423 24.76 56.84 -7.99
N ARG A 424 24.91 56.77 -9.33
CA ARG A 424 25.69 55.80 -10.10
C ARG A 424 27.20 56.03 -9.91
N THR A 425 28.01 54.97 -10.03
CA THR A 425 29.33 54.90 -10.72
C THR A 425 29.79 53.43 -10.74
N THR A 426 29.77 52.71 -11.89
CA THR A 426 30.87 52.46 -12.86
C THR A 426 32.05 51.62 -12.33
N GLY A 427 32.29 50.45 -12.94
CA GLY A 427 33.60 49.73 -12.92
C GLY A 427 34.70 50.50 -13.69
N PRO A 428 35.92 49.97 -13.95
CA PRO A 428 36.20 48.60 -14.47
C PRO A 428 37.57 47.96 -14.03
N GLY A 429 37.90 46.76 -14.55
CA GLY A 429 39.28 46.37 -14.92
C GLY A 429 39.95 45.20 -14.18
N GLY A 430 40.21 44.07 -14.88
CA GLY A 430 41.36 43.18 -14.63
C GLY A 430 42.64 43.72 -15.32
N PRO A 431 43.77 42.99 -15.47
CA PRO A 431 44.02 41.53 -15.31
C PRO A 431 45.37 41.14 -14.60
N GLY A 432 45.69 39.83 -14.52
CA GLY A 432 47.08 39.32 -14.54
C GLY A 432 47.57 38.47 -13.34
N GLY A 433 47.91 37.19 -13.58
CA GLY A 433 48.70 36.33 -12.68
C GLY A 433 50.19 36.72 -12.60
N PRO A 434 51.10 35.95 -11.93
CA PRO A 434 51.41 34.57 -12.33
C PRO A 434 51.91 33.57 -11.23
N ALA A 435 52.04 32.30 -11.67
CA ALA A 435 53.07 31.27 -11.39
C ALA A 435 53.35 30.64 -9.99
N GLY A 436 53.29 29.29 -9.96
CA GLY A 436 53.85 28.38 -8.94
C GLY A 436 55.37 28.15 -9.08
N PRO A 437 56.00 27.16 -8.39
CA PRO A 437 55.94 25.70 -8.71
C PRO A 437 55.96 24.80 -7.43
N GLY A 438 55.94 23.46 -7.39
CA GLY A 438 55.95 22.33 -8.33
C GLY A 438 56.23 20.99 -7.58
N GLY A 439 55.93 19.83 -8.22
CA GLY A 439 56.44 18.47 -7.91
C GLY A 439 55.56 17.59 -6.99
N ALA A 440 55.26 16.29 -7.23
CA ALA A 440 55.77 15.29 -8.16
C ALA A 440 54.77 14.12 -8.36
N ARG A 441 54.96 13.33 -9.43
CA ARG A 441 54.13 12.20 -9.91
C ARG A 441 54.79 10.82 -9.67
N ARG A 442 53.95 9.79 -9.48
CA ARG A 442 54.01 8.36 -9.98
C ARG A 442 55.13 7.42 -9.44
N PRO A 443 55.01 6.06 -9.54
CA PRO A 443 54.63 5.29 -10.76
C PRO A 443 53.80 3.99 -10.59
N ALA A 444 53.59 3.32 -11.74
CA ALA A 444 52.89 2.06 -11.97
C ALA A 444 53.83 0.98 -12.57
N GLY A 445 53.51 -0.31 -12.37
CA GLY A 445 53.98 -1.49 -13.14
C GLY A 445 55.28 -2.16 -12.66
N PRO A 446 55.44 -3.50 -12.84
CA PRO A 446 55.32 -4.15 -14.16
C PRO A 446 54.61 -5.52 -14.22
N ALA A 447 54.43 -5.99 -15.46
CA ALA A 447 53.88 -7.28 -15.89
C ALA A 447 54.96 -8.36 -16.08
N GLY A 448 54.55 -9.64 -16.13
CA GLY A 448 55.35 -10.78 -16.60
C GLY A 448 54.48 -12.03 -16.84
N ALA A 449 54.49 -12.53 -18.08
CA ALA A 449 53.75 -13.68 -18.63
C ALA A 449 54.27 -15.04 -18.09
N SER A 450 53.52 -16.16 -18.10
CA SER A 450 53.40 -17.13 -19.22
C SER A 450 52.50 -18.31 -18.78
N GLY A 451 51.58 -18.82 -19.63
CA GLY A 451 50.80 -20.07 -19.41
C GLY A 451 51.56 -21.33 -19.87
N PRO A 452 50.91 -22.42 -20.36
CA PRO A 452 49.67 -23.10 -19.94
C PRO A 452 49.88 -24.64 -19.78
N ALA A 453 48.87 -25.40 -19.30
CA ALA A 453 48.49 -26.77 -19.76
C ALA A 453 47.83 -27.62 -18.65
N GLY A 454 46.83 -28.43 -19.02
CA GLY A 454 46.49 -29.66 -18.29
C GLY A 454 45.00 -30.00 -18.12
N LYS A 455 44.34 -30.42 -19.21
CA LYS A 455 43.07 -31.19 -19.15
C LYS A 455 43.31 -32.55 -18.48
N ALA A 456 42.40 -33.03 -17.63
CA ALA A 456 42.01 -34.45 -17.54
C ALA A 456 40.78 -34.68 -16.62
N ARG A 457 39.65 -35.06 -17.23
CA ARG A 457 38.64 -35.99 -16.69
C ARG A 457 39.00 -37.42 -17.19
N PRO A 458 38.26 -38.50 -16.88
CA PRO A 458 37.90 -39.08 -15.58
C PRO A 458 38.27 -40.59 -15.54
N ARG A 459 38.25 -41.29 -14.39
CA ARG A 459 38.14 -42.78 -14.40
C ARG A 459 37.31 -43.33 -13.24
N ARG A 460 36.25 -44.06 -13.64
CA ARG A 460 35.54 -45.10 -12.88
C ARG A 460 36.45 -46.32 -12.71
N THR A 461 36.37 -46.95 -11.54
CA THR A 461 36.40 -48.43 -11.34
C THR A 461 35.94 -48.76 -9.90
N GLY A 462 34.82 -49.48 -9.75
CA GLY A 462 34.62 -50.39 -8.59
C GLY A 462 35.23 -51.76 -8.92
N PRO A 463 34.83 -52.90 -8.29
CA PRO A 463 34.12 -53.14 -7.02
C PRO A 463 34.81 -54.22 -6.14
N ARG A 464 34.28 -54.48 -4.92
CA ARG A 464 34.33 -55.71 -4.05
C ARG A 464 34.21 -55.24 -2.59
N GLY A 465 33.29 -55.64 -1.72
CA GLY A 465 32.43 -56.81 -1.64
C GLY A 465 32.95 -57.77 -0.57
N VAL A 466 32.48 -57.68 0.69
CA VAL A 466 32.44 -58.79 1.67
C VAL A 466 31.28 -58.59 2.65
N ARG A 467 30.47 -59.65 2.81
CA ARG A 467 29.40 -59.86 3.79
C ARG A 467 29.95 -60.41 5.12
N GLY A 468 29.22 -60.17 6.21
CA GLY A 468 29.23 -60.98 7.43
C GLY A 468 28.51 -60.24 8.57
N ARG A 469 27.20 -60.44 8.75
CA ARG A 469 26.58 -61.29 9.79
C ARG A 469 27.19 -61.11 11.19
N GLN A 470 26.50 -60.37 12.05
CA GLN A 470 25.73 -60.92 13.18
C GLN A 470 24.48 -60.07 13.39
#